data_AF-A0A7S2EQI1-F1
#
_entry.id   AF-A0A7S2EQI1-F1
#
_cell.length_a   1.000
_cell.length_b   1.000
_cell.length_c   1.000
_cell.angle_alpha   90.00
_cell.angle_beta   90.00
_cell.angle_gamma   90.00
#
_symmetry.space_group_name_H-M   'P 1'
#
loop_
_entity.id
_entity.type
_entity.pdbx_description
1 polymer ?
#
loop_
_entity_poly.entity_id
_entity_poly.type
_entity_poly.pdbx_seq_one_letter_code
_entity_poly.pdbx_strand_id
1 'polypeptide(L)'
;VLSVPSPPPPPPSSDPVGDTRYSASDWLDNVRSIRRSTILREIRNPVLSVAAWSASVSIAYGALKAAGRDRWASKMCLSGTPHSFLVSSLGLLLVFRTNSAYQRFAEGRKIWEQILSLSRSVSRLALLYESDLGRPRRLRVQRLLAAFPYLLRYRIRPNAVMRRIDDPGRDPEHSLLLYQDTAATDNDMEAAAVATDEETTGMSRRRPRDLYWVDSRTLPWRLLPGSAMKECARAQNRPLWVCDRMAKELAVVPDGPNFTNRERLTLVSHCEKLSHSIGACERIHQMVVPLNYARHAL
;
A
#
# COMPACT_ATOMS: atom_id res chain seq x y z
N VAL A 1 12.29 -4.31 -57.02
CA VAL A 1 13.04 -5.51 -56.60
C VAL A 1 13.91 -5.06 -55.44
N LEU A 2 13.60 -5.26 -54.15
CA LEU A 2 13.01 -6.40 -53.45
C LEU A 2 12.06 -5.89 -52.35
N SER A 3 10.83 -6.38 -52.32
CA SER A 3 9.88 -6.17 -51.22
C SER A 3 10.25 -7.13 -50.09
N VAL A 4 10.79 -6.63 -48.98
CA VAL A 4 11.04 -7.43 -47.79
C VAL A 4 9.68 -7.73 -47.14
N PRO A 5 9.30 -9.00 -46.93
CA PRO A 5 8.06 -9.33 -46.26
C PRO A 5 8.13 -8.91 -44.78
N SER A 6 7.05 -8.32 -44.26
CA SER A 6 6.92 -7.99 -42.86
C SER A 6 7.02 -9.26 -41.99
N PRO A 7 7.71 -9.20 -40.83
CA PRO A 7 7.82 -10.35 -39.96
C PRO A 7 6.43 -10.76 -39.43
N PRO A 8 6.20 -12.08 -39.22
CA PRO A 8 4.96 -12.57 -38.66
C PRO A 8 4.74 -12.00 -37.25
N PRO A 9 3.46 -11.80 -36.84
CA PRO A 9 3.16 -11.34 -35.49
C PRO A 9 3.75 -12.30 -34.45
N PRO A 10 4.28 -11.79 -33.32
CA PRO A 10 4.85 -12.65 -32.29
C PRO A 10 3.79 -13.63 -31.76
N PRO A 11 4.19 -14.85 -31.37
CA PRO A 11 3.28 -15.80 -30.76
C PRO A 11 2.67 -15.20 -29.50
N PRO A 12 1.41 -15.56 -29.16
CA PRO A 12 0.75 -15.06 -27.97
C PRO A 12 1.63 -15.32 -26.74
N SER A 13 2.02 -14.25 -26.04
CA SER A 13 2.79 -14.32 -24.81
C SER A 13 1.96 -15.03 -23.74
N SER A 14 2.50 -16.10 -23.17
CA SER A 14 1.90 -16.87 -22.07
C SER A 14 2.05 -16.20 -20.69
N ASP A 15 2.15 -14.87 -20.65
CA ASP A 15 2.18 -14.09 -19.42
C ASP A 15 0.73 -13.75 -19.00
N PRO A 16 0.23 -14.23 -17.83
CA PRO A 16 -1.17 -14.04 -17.43
C PRO A 16 -1.49 -12.65 -16.88
N VAL A 17 -0.62 -11.65 -17.10
CA VAL A 17 -0.73 -10.29 -16.50
C VAL A 17 -0.69 -9.19 -17.57
N GLY A 18 -1.01 -9.52 -18.82
CA GLY A 18 -1.12 -8.57 -19.93
C GLY A 18 -2.53 -8.49 -20.52
N ASP A 19 -3.20 -7.36 -20.31
CA ASP A 19 -4.25 -6.82 -21.20
C ASP A 19 -5.44 -7.71 -21.60
N THR A 20 -6.06 -8.43 -20.67
CA THR A 20 -7.47 -8.83 -20.86
C THR A 20 -8.35 -7.62 -20.60
N ARG A 21 -8.61 -6.80 -21.63
CA ARG A 21 -9.77 -5.89 -21.63
C ARG A 21 -11.00 -6.76 -21.35
N TYR A 22 -11.64 -6.58 -20.21
CA TYR A 22 -12.91 -7.25 -19.89
C TYR A 22 -13.88 -7.02 -21.04
N SER A 23 -14.12 -8.06 -21.84
CA SER A 23 -15.08 -8.02 -22.94
C SER A 23 -16.41 -8.55 -22.41
N ALA A 24 -17.53 -8.03 -22.93
CA ALA A 24 -18.85 -8.54 -22.57
C ALA A 24 -19.01 -10.03 -22.89
N SER A 25 -18.16 -10.59 -23.76
CA SER A 25 -18.08 -12.02 -24.09
C SER A 25 -17.63 -12.92 -22.94
N ASP A 26 -16.98 -12.39 -21.92
CA ASP A 26 -16.30 -13.19 -20.89
C ASP A 26 -17.22 -13.52 -19.70
N TRP A 27 -18.52 -13.22 -19.83
CA TRP A 27 -19.51 -13.41 -18.76
C TRP A 27 -19.60 -14.87 -18.28
N LEU A 28 -19.44 -15.84 -19.18
CA LEU A 28 -19.52 -17.26 -18.86
C LEU A 28 -18.32 -17.73 -18.02
N ASP A 29 -17.13 -17.21 -18.31
CA ASP A 29 -15.91 -17.49 -17.55
C ASP A 29 -15.93 -16.78 -16.20
N ASN A 30 -16.52 -15.58 -16.13
CA ASN A 30 -16.83 -14.90 -14.88
C ASN A 30 -17.81 -15.71 -14.02
N VAL A 31 -18.86 -16.27 -14.61
CA VAL A 31 -19.83 -17.12 -13.89
C VAL A 31 -19.20 -18.44 -13.41
N ARG A 32 -18.30 -19.05 -14.19
CA ARG A 32 -17.58 -20.26 -13.77
C ARG A 32 -16.55 -19.97 -12.67
N SER A 33 -15.94 -18.80 -12.67
CA SER A 33 -14.95 -18.39 -11.67
C SER A 33 -15.54 -17.86 -10.36
N ILE A 34 -16.86 -17.59 -10.29
CA ILE A 34 -17.60 -17.21 -9.07
C ILE A 34 -17.23 -18.09 -7.86
N ARG A 35 -17.12 -19.41 -8.03
CA ARG A 35 -16.77 -20.32 -6.90
C ARG A 35 -15.35 -20.13 -6.37
N ARG A 36 -14.45 -19.51 -7.13
CA ARG A 36 -13.05 -19.22 -6.74
C ARG A 36 -12.87 -17.78 -6.24
N SER A 37 -13.91 -16.94 -6.31
CA SER A 37 -13.83 -15.54 -5.92
C SER A 37 -13.62 -15.38 -4.42
N THR A 38 -12.65 -14.55 -4.04
CA THR A 38 -12.37 -14.16 -2.65
C THR A 38 -13.57 -13.46 -2.01
N ILE A 39 -14.23 -12.57 -2.76
CA ILE A 39 -15.40 -11.82 -2.29
C ILE A 39 -16.53 -12.77 -1.87
N LEU A 40 -16.81 -13.77 -2.71
CA LEU A 40 -17.86 -14.74 -2.41
C LEU A 40 -17.52 -15.63 -1.22
N ARG A 41 -16.24 -15.97 -1.03
CA ARG A 41 -15.78 -16.71 0.15
C ARG A 41 -15.94 -15.90 1.43
N GLU A 42 -15.71 -14.58 1.38
CA GLU A 42 -15.88 -13.68 2.52
C GLU A 42 -17.36 -13.51 2.91
N ILE A 43 -18.27 -13.36 1.94
CA ILE A 43 -19.70 -13.14 2.22
C ILE A 43 -20.53 -14.43 2.36
N ARG A 44 -19.95 -15.60 2.10
CA ARG A 44 -20.67 -16.89 2.08
C ARG A 44 -21.41 -17.17 3.39
N ASN A 45 -20.77 -16.95 4.54
CA ASN A 45 -21.36 -17.31 5.83
C ASN A 45 -22.61 -16.44 6.15
N PRO A 46 -22.57 -15.10 6.04
CA PRO A 46 -23.77 -14.28 6.16
C PRO A 46 -24.89 -14.67 5.18
N VAL A 47 -24.55 -14.86 3.90
CA VAL A 47 -25.53 -15.19 2.85
C VAL A 47 -26.23 -16.52 3.14
N LEU A 48 -25.47 -17.56 3.51
CA LEU A 48 -26.04 -18.85 3.87
C LEU A 48 -26.90 -18.77 5.13
N SER A 49 -26.50 -17.97 6.12
CA SER A 49 -27.26 -17.81 7.36
C SER A 49 -28.62 -17.15 7.10
N VAL A 50 -28.65 -16.09 6.28
CA VAL A 50 -29.90 -15.41 5.89
C VAL A 50 -30.77 -16.32 5.03
N ALA A 51 -30.18 -17.06 4.09
CA ALA A 51 -30.91 -18.01 3.25
C ALA A 51 -31.52 -19.16 4.08
N ALA A 52 -30.76 -19.74 5.02
CA ALA A 52 -31.23 -20.78 5.91
C ALA A 52 -32.36 -20.27 6.83
N TRP A 53 -32.23 -19.06 7.37
CA TRP A 53 -33.26 -18.43 8.18
C TRP A 53 -34.54 -18.18 7.37
N SER A 54 -34.42 -17.59 6.17
CA SER A 54 -35.54 -17.33 5.27
C SER A 54 -36.26 -18.61 4.86
N ALA A 55 -35.51 -19.67 4.53
CA ALA A 55 -36.07 -20.98 4.24
C ALA A 55 -36.81 -21.58 5.45
N SER A 56 -36.23 -21.46 6.65
CA SER A 56 -36.85 -21.96 7.88
C SER A 56 -38.18 -21.27 8.19
N VAL A 57 -38.23 -19.94 8.06
CA VAL A 57 -39.47 -19.16 8.24
C VAL A 57 -40.51 -19.50 7.17
N SER A 58 -40.08 -19.68 5.91
CA SER A 58 -40.96 -20.05 4.80
C SER A 58 -41.60 -21.44 5.00
N ILE A 59 -40.81 -22.44 5.42
CA ILE A 59 -41.29 -23.79 5.73
C ILE A 59 -42.27 -23.74 6.92
N ALA A 60 -41.95 -22.99 7.98
CA ALA A 60 -42.81 -22.85 9.14
C ALA A 60 -44.16 -22.20 8.78
N TYR A 61 -44.15 -21.15 7.95
CA TYR A 61 -45.37 -20.52 7.45
C TYR A 61 -46.23 -21.50 6.62
N GLY A 62 -45.61 -22.25 5.70
CA GLY A 62 -46.29 -23.26 4.89
C GLY A 62 -46.91 -24.38 5.74
N ALA A 63 -46.19 -24.87 6.74
CA ALA A 63 -46.68 -25.89 7.67
C ALA A 63 -47.86 -25.41 8.52
N LEU A 64 -47.82 -24.17 9.02
CA LEU A 64 -48.92 -23.56 9.79
C LEU A 64 -50.18 -23.38 8.94
N LYS A 65 -50.01 -22.99 7.67
CA LYS A 65 -51.12 -22.86 6.71
C LYS A 65 -51.74 -24.23 6.38
N ALA A 66 -50.90 -25.26 6.16
CA ALA A 66 -51.36 -26.62 5.93
C ALA A 66 -52.11 -27.23 7.14
N ALA A 67 -51.74 -26.83 8.36
CA ALA A 67 -52.41 -27.23 9.60
C ALA A 67 -53.69 -26.42 9.93
N GLY A 68 -54.14 -25.52 9.03
CA GLY A 68 -55.35 -24.72 9.21
C GLY A 68 -55.24 -23.62 10.28
N ARG A 69 -54.03 -23.23 10.70
CA ARG A 69 -53.77 -22.23 11.76
C ARG A 69 -53.51 -20.84 11.20
N ASP A 70 -54.40 -20.33 10.36
CA ASP A 70 -54.21 -19.07 9.62
C ASP A 70 -53.98 -17.83 10.50
N ARG A 71 -54.55 -17.81 11.72
CA ARG A 71 -54.36 -16.70 12.68
C ARG A 71 -52.91 -16.56 13.17
N TRP A 72 -52.14 -17.65 13.17
CA TRP A 72 -50.73 -17.63 13.56
C TRP A 72 -49.84 -17.31 12.36
N ALA A 73 -50.21 -17.81 11.18
CA ALA A 73 -49.52 -17.51 9.93
C ALA A 73 -49.56 -16.00 9.61
N SER A 74 -50.72 -15.34 9.80
CA SER A 74 -50.86 -13.90 9.56
C SER A 74 -50.05 -13.02 10.51
N LYS A 75 -49.82 -13.48 11.75
CA LYS A 75 -48.96 -12.77 12.73
C LYS A 75 -47.47 -12.83 12.39
N MET A 76 -47.04 -13.78 11.55
CA MET A 76 -45.65 -13.86 11.07
C MET A 76 -45.37 -12.89 9.91
N CYS A 77 -46.40 -12.34 9.26
CA CYS A 77 -46.24 -11.37 8.20
C CYS A 77 -45.95 -9.98 8.78
N LEU A 78 -44.78 -9.44 8.48
CA LEU A 78 -44.44 -8.05 8.76
C LEU A 78 -44.85 -7.17 7.58
N SER A 79 -45.28 -5.94 7.86
CA SER A 79 -45.57 -4.95 6.82
C SER A 79 -44.29 -4.60 6.04
N GLY A 80 -44.40 -4.46 4.71
CA GLY A 80 -43.28 -4.09 3.85
C GLY A 80 -42.80 -2.66 4.04
N THR A 81 -43.65 -1.76 4.57
CA THR A 81 -43.34 -0.33 4.73
C THR A 81 -42.08 -0.05 5.56
N PRO A 82 -41.91 -0.56 6.80
CA PRO A 82 -40.68 -0.37 7.57
C PRO A 82 -39.46 -1.00 6.88
N HIS A 83 -39.63 -2.11 6.16
CA HIS A 83 -38.53 -2.75 5.43
C HIS A 83 -38.03 -1.87 4.28
N SER A 84 -38.93 -1.26 3.50
CA SER A 84 -38.57 -0.35 2.41
C SER A 84 -37.79 0.87 2.90
N PHE A 85 -38.18 1.46 4.03
CA PHE A 85 -37.43 2.57 4.63
C PHE A 85 -36.02 2.14 5.07
N LEU A 86 -35.89 1.00 5.74
CA LEU A 86 -34.58 0.46 6.16
C LEU A 86 -33.66 0.19 4.97
N VAL A 87 -34.16 -0.46 3.91
CA VAL A 87 -33.39 -0.75 2.69
C VAL A 87 -32.94 0.54 2.01
N SER A 88 -33.82 1.54 1.93
CA SER A 88 -33.47 2.86 1.37
C SER A 88 -32.36 3.55 2.16
N SER A 89 -32.46 3.59 3.50
CA SER A 89 -31.43 4.20 4.35
C SER A 89 -30.10 3.46 4.28
N LEU A 90 -30.11 2.12 4.29
CA LEU A 90 -28.91 1.29 4.13
C LEU A 90 -28.26 1.49 2.76
N GLY A 91 -29.05 1.61 1.70
CA GLY A 91 -28.56 1.88 0.34
C GLY A 91 -27.81 3.22 0.27
N LEU A 92 -28.35 4.27 0.88
CA LEU A 92 -27.69 5.57 0.93
C LEU A 92 -26.37 5.53 1.72
N LEU A 93 -26.36 4.88 2.88
CA LEU A 93 -25.14 4.70 3.69
C LEU A 93 -24.07 3.91 2.92
N LEU A 94 -24.47 2.88 2.18
CA LEU A 94 -23.56 2.09 1.34
C LEU A 94 -22.94 2.93 0.22
N VAL A 95 -23.71 3.80 -0.43
CA VAL A 95 -23.20 4.69 -1.49
C VAL A 95 -22.16 5.66 -0.93
N PHE A 96 -22.44 6.29 0.22
CA PHE A 96 -21.47 7.20 0.84
C PHE A 96 -20.20 6.45 1.27
N ARG A 97 -20.34 5.27 1.87
CA ARG A 97 -19.21 4.41 2.26
C ARG A 97 -18.35 4.01 1.05
N THR A 98 -18.98 3.50 0.00
CA THR A 98 -18.26 3.03 -1.20
C THR A 98 -17.58 4.18 -1.93
N ASN A 99 -18.22 5.36 -2.01
CA ASN A 99 -17.62 6.56 -2.59
C ASN A 99 -16.40 7.03 -1.80
N SER A 100 -16.49 7.11 -0.45
CA SER A 100 -15.35 7.50 0.38
C SER A 100 -14.19 6.50 0.31
N ALA A 101 -14.49 5.19 0.29
CA ALA A 101 -13.47 4.15 0.10
C ALA A 101 -12.80 4.26 -1.28
N TYR A 102 -13.58 4.50 -2.33
CA TYR A 102 -13.07 4.69 -3.68
C TYR A 102 -12.18 5.93 -3.80
N GLN A 103 -12.58 7.06 -3.21
CA GLN A 103 -11.78 8.28 -3.19
C GLN A 103 -10.41 8.05 -2.56
N ARG A 104 -10.33 7.36 -1.41
CA ARG A 104 -9.05 6.99 -0.78
C ARG A 104 -8.19 6.09 -1.66
N PHE A 105 -8.81 5.09 -2.30
CA PHE A 105 -8.10 4.20 -3.23
C PHE A 105 -7.54 4.97 -4.43
N ALA A 106 -8.35 5.85 -5.03
CA ALA A 106 -7.96 6.68 -6.16
C ALA A 106 -6.86 7.69 -5.77
N GLU A 107 -6.93 8.28 -4.58
CA GLU A 107 -5.89 9.15 -4.03
C GLU A 107 -4.56 8.41 -3.85
N GLY A 108 -4.59 7.21 -3.27
CA GLY A 108 -3.41 6.35 -3.15
C GLY A 108 -2.79 6.05 -4.51
N ARG A 109 -3.60 5.70 -5.51
CA ARG A 109 -3.13 5.46 -6.89
C ARG A 109 -2.45 6.69 -7.49
N LYS A 110 -3.02 7.90 -7.29
CA LYS A 110 -2.44 9.16 -7.77
C LYS A 110 -1.07 9.45 -7.14
N ILE A 111 -0.88 9.16 -5.85
CA ILE A 111 0.42 9.34 -5.19
C ILE A 111 1.47 8.41 -5.79
N TRP A 112 1.14 7.13 -5.99
CA TRP A 112 2.07 6.18 -6.62
C TRP A 112 2.38 6.54 -8.08
N GLU A 113 1.40 7.06 -8.82
CA GLU A 113 1.60 7.61 -10.16
C GLU A 113 2.57 8.81 -10.15
N GLN A 114 2.42 9.70 -9.17
CA GLN A 114 3.32 10.83 -8.96
C GLN A 114 4.75 10.37 -8.63
N ILE A 115 4.92 9.38 -7.74
CA ILE A 115 6.24 8.79 -7.42
C ILE A 115 6.91 8.25 -8.70
N LEU A 116 6.16 7.53 -9.54
CA LEU A 116 6.65 7.00 -10.80
C LEU A 116 7.09 8.11 -11.77
N SER A 117 6.26 9.14 -11.93
CA SER A 117 6.55 10.30 -12.79
C SER A 117 7.78 11.09 -12.33
N LEU A 118 7.89 11.34 -11.03
CA LEU A 118 9.04 12.01 -10.42
C LEU A 118 10.31 11.17 -10.58
N SER A 119 10.22 9.85 -10.36
CA SER A 119 11.37 8.95 -10.54
C SER A 119 11.89 8.95 -11.98
N ARG A 120 10.99 8.92 -12.96
CA ARG A 120 11.37 9.04 -14.38
C ARG A 120 12.04 10.39 -14.67
N SER A 121 11.52 11.47 -14.10
CA SER A 121 12.07 12.82 -14.28
C SER A 121 13.48 12.96 -13.68
N VAL A 122 13.68 12.50 -12.44
CA VAL A 122 15.01 12.47 -11.79
C VAL A 122 15.98 11.62 -12.59
N SER A 123 15.57 10.41 -13.00
CA SER A 123 16.44 9.51 -13.78
C SER A 123 16.84 10.13 -15.12
N ARG A 124 15.91 10.78 -15.83
CA ARG A 124 16.17 11.44 -17.11
C ARG A 124 17.12 12.64 -16.93
N LEU A 125 16.88 13.50 -15.94
CA LEU A 125 17.74 14.65 -15.67
C LEU A 125 19.14 14.23 -15.19
N ALA A 126 19.24 13.18 -14.35
CA ALA A 126 20.52 12.64 -13.93
C ALA A 126 21.33 12.07 -15.11
N LEU A 127 20.66 11.49 -16.11
CA LEU A 127 21.31 11.04 -17.36
C LEU A 127 21.71 12.21 -18.26
N LEU A 128 20.84 13.22 -18.39
CA LEU A 128 21.11 14.40 -19.21
C LEU A 128 22.37 15.15 -18.75
N TYR A 129 22.53 15.33 -17.44
CA TYR A 129 23.67 16.02 -16.83
C TYR A 129 24.78 15.07 -16.37
N GLU A 130 24.91 13.88 -16.99
CA GLU A 130 25.91 12.89 -16.57
C GLU A 130 27.35 13.42 -16.66
N SER A 131 27.66 14.27 -17.65
CA SER A 131 28.95 14.93 -17.80
C SER A 131 29.35 15.73 -16.56
N ASP A 132 28.40 16.45 -15.98
CA ASP A 132 28.63 17.38 -14.87
C ASP A 132 28.50 16.67 -13.51
N LEU A 133 27.55 15.74 -13.37
CA LEU A 133 27.39 14.93 -12.15
C LEU A 133 28.52 13.94 -11.96
N GLY A 134 29.02 13.38 -13.06
CA GLY A 134 29.90 12.22 -13.10
C GLY A 134 29.14 10.90 -12.96
N ARG A 135 29.53 9.92 -13.79
CA ARG A 135 28.97 8.55 -13.82
C ARG A 135 28.80 7.89 -12.44
N PRO A 136 29.78 7.92 -11.51
CA PRO A 136 29.61 7.25 -10.22
C PRO A 136 28.51 7.89 -9.35
N ARG A 137 28.37 9.22 -9.39
CA ARG A 137 27.33 9.94 -8.64
C ARG A 137 25.95 9.69 -9.23
N ARG A 138 25.82 9.75 -10.56
CA ARG A 138 24.58 9.40 -11.27
C ARG A 138 24.10 8.00 -10.87
N LEU A 139 25.01 7.00 -10.87
CA LEU A 139 24.68 5.63 -10.47
C LEU A 139 24.23 5.53 -9.01
N ARG A 140 24.85 6.27 -8.08
CA ARG A 140 24.40 6.32 -6.68
C ARG A 140 23.00 6.90 -6.56
N VAL A 141 22.73 8.03 -7.23
CA VAL A 141 21.40 8.67 -7.28
C VAL A 141 20.35 7.70 -7.84
N GLN A 142 20.63 7.02 -8.95
CA GLN A 142 19.71 6.04 -9.54
C GLN A 142 19.44 4.83 -8.63
N ARG A 143 20.46 4.32 -7.94
CA ARG A 143 20.30 3.22 -6.97
C ARG A 143 19.45 3.63 -5.77
N LEU A 144 19.68 4.83 -5.23
CA LEU A 144 18.87 5.41 -4.15
C LEU A 144 17.42 5.60 -4.62
N LEU A 145 17.23 6.18 -5.81
CA LEU A 145 15.92 6.37 -6.41
C LEU A 145 15.16 5.04 -6.62
N ALA A 146 15.86 3.99 -7.06
CA ALA A 146 15.28 2.67 -7.22
C ALA A 146 14.95 1.98 -5.87
N ALA A 147 15.69 2.29 -4.81
CA ALA A 147 15.44 1.76 -3.46
C ALA A 147 14.23 2.42 -2.78
N PHE A 148 13.97 3.70 -3.06
CA PHE A 148 12.89 4.50 -2.46
C PHE A 148 11.51 3.81 -2.44
N PRO A 149 10.93 3.33 -3.55
CA PRO A 149 9.57 2.76 -3.54
C PRO A 149 9.47 1.47 -2.71
N TYR A 150 10.54 0.67 -2.63
CA TYR A 150 10.57 -0.51 -1.77
C TYR A 150 10.58 -0.12 -0.29
N LEU A 151 11.44 0.83 0.09
CA LEU A 151 11.51 1.31 1.47
C LEU A 151 10.22 2.00 1.91
N LEU A 152 9.57 2.74 1.01
CA LEU A 152 8.25 3.32 1.27
C LEU A 152 7.19 2.22 1.46
N ARG A 153 7.20 1.16 0.65
CA ARG A 153 6.33 0.01 0.87
C ARG A 153 6.59 -0.66 2.22
N TYR A 154 7.85 -0.80 2.63
CA TYR A 154 8.21 -1.41 3.91
C TYR A 154 7.71 -0.58 5.08
N ARG A 155 7.77 0.74 4.94
CA ARG A 155 7.24 1.69 5.93
C ARG A 155 5.72 1.59 6.09
N ILE A 156 4.98 1.47 4.98
CA ILE A 156 3.50 1.36 5.02
C ILE A 156 3.05 -0.05 5.42
N ARG A 157 3.83 -1.10 5.10
CA ARG A 157 3.50 -2.51 5.35
C ARG A 157 4.69 -3.27 5.95
N PRO A 158 5.06 -3.02 7.21
CA PRO A 158 6.23 -3.64 7.83
C PRO A 158 6.09 -5.17 7.92
N ASN A 159 4.91 -5.67 8.28
CA ASN A 159 4.64 -7.09 8.49
C ASN A 159 4.71 -7.95 7.21
N ALA A 160 4.68 -7.33 6.02
CA ALA A 160 4.74 -8.06 4.76
C ALA A 160 6.17 -8.47 4.38
N VAL A 161 7.19 -7.97 5.08
CA VAL A 161 8.60 -8.07 4.64
C VAL A 161 9.54 -8.30 5.81
N MET A 162 9.38 -7.56 6.91
CA MET A 162 10.23 -7.68 8.08
C MET A 162 9.86 -8.94 8.86
N ARG A 163 10.86 -9.77 9.17
CA ARG A 163 10.72 -10.97 10.00
C ARG A 163 11.22 -10.70 11.40
N ARG A 164 10.60 -11.30 12.41
CA ARG A 164 11.06 -11.16 13.80
C ARG A 164 12.38 -11.91 13.96
N ILE A 165 13.20 -11.46 14.91
CA ILE A 165 14.51 -12.09 15.17
C ILE A 165 14.40 -13.57 15.56
N ASP A 166 13.27 -13.96 16.16
CA ASP A 166 12.98 -15.33 16.60
C ASP A 166 12.43 -16.22 15.47
N ASP A 167 12.16 -15.67 14.28
CA ASP A 167 11.63 -16.45 13.16
C ASP A 167 12.72 -17.40 12.59
N PRO A 168 12.39 -18.69 12.32
CA PRO A 168 13.35 -19.65 11.78
C PRO A 168 13.82 -19.29 10.36
N GLY A 169 15.06 -19.66 10.02
CA GLY A 169 15.63 -19.44 8.67
C GLY A 169 16.48 -18.17 8.52
N ARG A 170 16.99 -17.61 9.62
CA ARG A 170 17.94 -16.49 9.62
C ARG A 170 19.35 -16.96 9.29
N ASP A 171 19.94 -16.35 8.27
CA ASP A 171 21.36 -16.47 7.93
C ASP A 171 22.14 -15.32 8.60
N PRO A 172 23.01 -15.58 9.60
CA PRO A 172 23.68 -14.53 10.37
C PRO A 172 24.52 -13.57 9.52
N GLU A 173 25.20 -14.09 8.49
CA GLU A 173 26.16 -13.32 7.67
C GLU A 173 25.45 -12.32 6.75
N HIS A 174 24.26 -12.66 6.29
CA HIS A 174 23.47 -11.84 5.37
C HIS A 174 22.25 -11.19 6.02
N SER A 175 22.05 -11.37 7.33
CA SER A 175 20.96 -10.73 8.07
C SER A 175 21.29 -9.27 8.40
N LEU A 176 20.46 -8.36 7.92
CA LEU A 176 20.48 -6.95 8.27
C LEU A 176 19.44 -6.71 9.37
N LEU A 177 19.89 -6.25 10.53
CA LEU A 177 19.01 -5.92 11.65
C LEU A 177 18.34 -4.57 11.42
N LEU A 178 17.03 -4.55 11.63
CA LEU A 178 16.17 -3.39 11.50
C LEU A 178 15.43 -3.16 12.81
N TYR A 179 15.35 -1.90 13.20
CA TYR A 179 14.36 -1.46 14.19
C TYR A 179 13.00 -1.37 13.52
N GLN A 180 11.96 -1.74 14.25
CA GLN A 180 10.60 -1.49 13.79
C GLN A 180 10.37 0.00 13.65
N ASP A 181 9.84 0.37 12.50
CA ASP A 181 9.44 1.73 12.15
C ASP A 181 8.11 2.06 12.85
N THR A 182 8.11 2.09 14.19
CA THR A 182 6.95 2.52 14.96
C THR A 182 6.87 4.04 14.89
N ALA A 183 6.20 4.56 13.87
CA ALA A 183 5.60 5.90 13.89
C ALA A 183 4.08 5.77 13.83
N ALA A 184 3.53 4.85 14.62
CA ALA A 184 2.09 4.63 14.70
C ALA A 184 1.44 5.44 15.84
N THR A 185 2.21 5.92 16.81
CA THR A 185 1.69 6.65 17.97
C THR A 185 2.73 7.65 18.48
N ASP A 186 2.70 8.89 17.98
CA ASP A 186 3.31 10.04 18.68
C ASP A 186 2.50 10.46 19.92
N ASN A 187 1.40 9.76 20.22
CA ASN A 187 0.61 9.93 21.44
C ASN A 187 1.04 9.01 22.58
N ASP A 188 2.20 8.35 22.47
CA ASP A 188 2.71 7.56 23.58
C ASP A 188 3.25 8.53 24.65
N MET A 189 2.43 8.82 25.66
CA MET A 189 2.82 9.64 26.82
C MET A 189 4.11 9.12 27.45
N GLU A 190 4.37 7.82 27.34
CA GLU A 190 5.60 7.16 27.81
C GLU A 190 6.82 7.60 26.97
N ALA A 191 6.68 7.75 25.65
CA ALA A 191 7.77 8.20 24.78
C ALA A 191 8.12 9.69 24.95
N ALA A 192 7.12 10.54 25.19
CA ALA A 192 7.32 11.96 25.49
C ALA A 192 7.96 12.17 26.87
N ALA A 193 7.50 11.45 27.89
CA ALA A 193 8.09 11.48 29.24
C ALA A 193 9.54 10.96 29.23
N VAL A 194 9.83 9.89 28.48
CA VAL A 194 11.19 9.35 28.33
C VAL A 194 12.12 10.34 27.61
N ALA A 195 11.64 11.11 26.62
CA ALA A 195 12.46 12.13 25.97
C ALA A 195 12.86 13.27 26.92
N THR A 196 11.94 13.73 27.78
CA THR A 196 12.21 14.76 28.80
C THR A 196 13.15 14.26 29.90
N ASP A 197 13.01 12.99 30.30
CA ASP A 197 13.84 12.34 31.32
C ASP A 197 15.26 11.99 30.77
N GLU A 198 15.37 11.64 29.49
CA GLU A 198 16.65 11.42 28.77
C GLU A 198 17.45 12.74 28.66
N GLU A 199 16.78 13.87 28.44
CA GLU A 199 17.40 15.21 28.39
C GLU A 199 17.93 15.67 29.77
N THR A 200 17.26 15.27 30.85
CA THR A 200 17.66 15.64 32.23
C THR A 200 18.68 14.69 32.86
N THR A 201 18.68 13.40 32.50
CA THR A 201 19.51 12.37 33.17
C THR A 201 20.63 11.78 32.31
N GLY A 202 20.61 11.98 30.99
CA GLY A 202 21.66 11.51 30.07
C GLY A 202 21.74 9.99 29.89
N MET A 203 20.79 9.22 30.44
CA MET A 203 20.75 7.76 30.36
C MET A 203 19.53 7.30 29.56
N SER A 204 19.73 6.55 28.47
CA SER A 204 18.61 6.06 27.63
C SER A 204 17.93 4.85 28.27
N ARG A 205 16.67 5.00 28.69
CA ARG A 205 15.82 3.96 29.29
C ARG A 205 14.75 3.43 28.32
N ARG A 206 15.04 3.33 27.03
CA ARG A 206 14.09 2.74 26.07
C ARG A 206 13.88 1.26 26.36
N ARG A 207 12.62 0.80 26.46
CA ARG A 207 12.30 -0.65 26.33
C ARG A 207 13.01 -1.18 25.07
N PRO A 208 13.67 -2.35 25.12
CA PRO A 208 14.32 -2.90 23.94
C PRO A 208 13.25 -3.10 22.87
N ARG A 209 13.35 -2.34 21.77
CA ARG A 209 12.42 -2.46 20.65
C ARG A 209 12.56 -3.83 20.03
N ASP A 210 11.44 -4.42 19.62
CA ASP A 210 11.43 -5.66 18.84
C ASP A 210 12.39 -5.52 17.65
N LEU A 211 13.36 -6.44 17.60
CA LEU A 211 14.35 -6.50 16.55
C LEU A 211 13.77 -7.31 15.38
N TYR A 212 13.84 -6.69 14.21
CA TYR A 212 13.49 -7.34 12.96
C TYR A 212 14.74 -7.58 12.14
N TRP A 213 14.68 -8.52 11.21
CA TRP A 213 15.74 -8.74 10.25
C TRP A 213 15.20 -8.82 8.83
N VAL A 214 16.05 -8.43 7.88
CA VAL A 214 15.82 -8.63 6.44
C VAL A 214 17.12 -9.14 5.82
N ASP A 215 16.99 -9.97 4.78
CA ASP A 215 18.14 -10.44 4.01
C ASP A 215 18.75 -9.29 3.17
N SER A 216 20.01 -8.96 3.44
CA SER A 216 20.80 -7.93 2.74
C SER A 216 20.93 -8.15 1.23
N ARG A 217 20.79 -9.39 0.75
CA ARG A 217 20.87 -9.75 -0.68
C ARG A 217 19.61 -9.40 -1.45
N THR A 218 18.50 -9.18 -0.76
CA THR A 218 17.20 -8.89 -1.37
C THR A 218 17.08 -7.41 -1.77
N LEU A 219 16.15 -7.12 -2.69
CA LEU A 219 15.78 -5.74 -2.98
C LEU A 219 15.00 -5.17 -1.77
N PRO A 220 15.27 -3.91 -1.36
CA PRO A 220 16.15 -2.93 -1.99
C PRO A 220 17.59 -2.92 -1.47
N TRP A 221 17.92 -3.71 -0.45
CA TRP A 221 19.20 -3.65 0.27
C TRP A 221 20.41 -3.84 -0.62
N ARG A 222 20.35 -4.77 -1.57
CA ARG A 222 21.43 -4.98 -2.57
C ARG A 222 21.73 -3.77 -3.45
N LEU A 223 20.84 -2.79 -3.52
CA LEU A 223 21.04 -1.56 -4.31
C LEU A 223 21.95 -0.56 -3.58
N LEU A 224 22.04 -0.66 -2.25
CA LEU A 224 22.81 0.26 -1.42
C LEU A 224 24.24 -0.27 -1.22
N PRO A 225 25.28 0.57 -1.33
CA PRO A 225 26.63 0.16 -0.95
C PRO A 225 26.70 -0.15 0.55
N GLY A 226 27.62 -1.04 0.98
CA GLY A 226 27.62 -1.60 2.33
C GLY A 226 27.63 -0.57 3.49
N SER A 227 28.31 0.57 3.32
CA SER A 227 28.28 1.67 4.31
C SER A 227 26.89 2.33 4.39
N ALA A 228 26.35 2.75 3.24
CA ALA A 228 25.03 3.36 3.13
C ALA A 228 23.90 2.41 3.55
N MET A 229 24.06 1.10 3.31
CA MET A 229 23.09 0.08 3.72
C MET A 229 22.94 0.05 5.25
N LYS A 230 24.06 0.05 5.99
CA LYS A 230 24.06 0.05 7.46
C LYS A 230 23.48 1.34 8.02
N GLU A 231 23.80 2.48 7.43
CA GLU A 231 23.23 3.78 7.82
C GLU A 231 21.71 3.83 7.56
N CYS A 232 21.26 3.38 6.40
CA CYS A 232 19.85 3.30 6.05
C CYS A 232 19.08 2.32 6.96
N ALA A 233 19.68 1.18 7.32
CA ALA A 233 19.08 0.20 8.24
C ALA A 233 18.81 0.80 9.63
N ARG A 234 19.76 1.61 10.12
CA ARG A 234 19.70 2.29 11.41
C ARG A 234 18.73 3.48 11.42
N ALA A 235 18.41 4.05 10.25
CA ALA A 235 17.48 5.17 10.16
C ALA A 235 16.04 4.74 10.55
N GLN A 236 15.36 5.60 11.32
CA GLN A 236 13.96 5.39 11.72
C GLN A 236 12.97 5.66 10.57
N ASN A 237 13.33 6.57 9.66
CA ASN A 237 12.58 6.82 8.44
C ASN A 237 13.49 6.57 7.23
N ARG A 238 13.56 5.30 6.84
CA ARG A 238 14.42 4.81 5.75
C ARG A 238 14.12 5.44 4.38
N PRO A 239 12.85 5.58 3.92
CA PRO A 239 12.58 6.26 2.65
C PRO A 239 12.98 7.74 2.70
N LEU A 240 12.79 8.43 3.83
CA LEU A 240 13.25 9.81 4.00
C LEU A 240 14.77 9.93 3.96
N TRP A 241 15.47 9.00 4.64
CA TRP A 241 16.94 8.93 4.60
C TRP A 241 17.47 8.80 3.17
N VAL A 242 16.82 8.00 2.33
CA VAL A 242 17.18 7.85 0.91
C VAL A 242 16.95 9.14 0.13
N CYS A 243 15.84 9.85 0.36
CA CYS A 243 15.57 11.16 -0.26
C CYS A 243 16.62 12.20 0.14
N ASP A 244 16.95 12.29 1.44
CA ASP A 244 17.98 13.20 1.97
C ASP A 244 19.36 12.88 1.39
N ARG A 245 19.75 11.60 1.37
CA ARG A 245 21.03 11.17 0.79
C ARG A 245 21.11 11.49 -0.70
N MET A 246 20.02 11.29 -1.44
CA MET A 246 19.94 11.63 -2.86
C MET A 246 20.10 13.15 -3.09
N ALA A 247 19.41 13.97 -2.29
CA ALA A 247 19.53 15.42 -2.36
C ALA A 247 20.97 15.90 -2.04
N LYS A 248 21.62 15.31 -1.04
CA LYS A 248 23.03 15.61 -0.68
C LYS A 248 24.00 15.28 -1.81
N GLU A 249 23.82 14.15 -2.51
CA GLU A 249 24.66 13.82 -3.67
C GLU A 249 24.55 14.86 -4.79
N LEU A 250 23.35 15.42 -4.99
CA LEU A 250 23.06 16.43 -6.01
C LEU A 250 23.52 17.84 -5.61
N ALA A 251 23.40 18.20 -4.32
CA ALA A 251 23.74 19.51 -3.80
C ALA A 251 25.24 19.83 -3.94
N VAL A 252 26.11 18.84 -3.78
CA VAL A 252 27.58 19.01 -3.74
C VAL A 252 28.22 19.14 -5.12
N VAL A 253 27.49 18.92 -6.22
CA VAL A 253 28.05 19.10 -7.58
C VAL A 253 28.48 20.57 -7.75
N PRO A 254 29.62 20.93 -8.34
CA PRO A 254 29.94 22.35 -8.59
C PRO A 254 29.05 22.90 -9.71
N ASP A 255 29.02 24.23 -9.88
CA ASP A 255 28.40 24.83 -11.06
C ASP A 255 29.35 24.68 -12.26
N GLY A 256 28.77 24.39 -13.42
CA GLY A 256 29.46 24.23 -14.69
C GLY A 256 28.71 24.95 -15.82
N PRO A 257 29.26 24.93 -17.05
CA PRO A 257 28.66 25.64 -18.19
C PRO A 257 27.26 25.11 -18.55
N ASN A 258 27.01 23.82 -18.35
CA ASN A 258 25.73 23.17 -18.66
C ASN A 258 24.89 22.84 -17.42
N PHE A 259 25.46 22.98 -16.23
CA PHE A 259 24.82 22.61 -14.98
C PHE A 259 25.00 23.73 -13.95
N THR A 260 23.99 24.58 -13.83
CA THR A 260 24.00 25.72 -12.92
C THR A 260 23.20 25.40 -11.66
N ASN A 261 23.18 26.35 -10.73
CA ASN A 261 22.34 26.27 -9.53
C ASN A 261 20.85 26.05 -9.85
N ARG A 262 20.36 26.51 -11.02
CA ARG A 262 18.96 26.30 -11.43
C ARG A 262 18.64 24.81 -11.67
N GLU A 263 19.47 24.10 -12.42
CA GLU A 263 19.30 22.68 -12.72
C GLU A 263 19.44 21.83 -11.46
N ARG A 264 20.41 22.19 -10.61
CA ARG A 264 20.60 21.60 -9.28
C ARG A 264 19.35 21.72 -8.42
N LEU A 265 18.81 22.93 -8.27
CA LEU A 265 17.59 23.18 -7.49
C LEU A 265 16.40 22.42 -8.07
N THR A 266 16.32 22.28 -9.40
CA THR A 266 15.27 21.49 -10.05
C THR A 266 15.36 20.01 -9.66
N LEU A 267 16.56 19.43 -9.71
CA LEU A 267 16.81 18.04 -9.30
C LEU A 267 16.54 17.82 -7.80
N VAL A 268 16.98 18.73 -6.94
CA VAL A 268 16.71 18.68 -5.49
C VAL A 268 15.22 18.82 -5.19
N SER A 269 14.49 19.71 -5.89
CA SER A 269 13.04 19.86 -5.75
C SER A 269 12.29 18.57 -6.12
N HIS A 270 12.77 17.79 -7.10
CA HIS A 270 12.17 16.48 -7.36
C HIS A 270 12.39 15.48 -6.21
N CYS A 271 13.54 15.53 -5.53
CA CYS A 271 13.81 14.70 -4.34
C CYS A 271 12.89 15.10 -3.17
N GLU A 272 12.67 16.40 -2.97
CA GLU A 272 11.74 16.94 -1.99
C GLU A 272 10.29 16.48 -2.26
N LYS A 273 9.84 16.54 -3.52
CA LYS A 273 8.51 16.04 -3.91
C LYS A 273 8.33 14.53 -3.65
N LEU A 274 9.41 13.74 -3.78
CA LEU A 274 9.40 12.34 -3.38
C LEU A 274 9.26 12.19 -1.85
N SER A 275 9.96 13.03 -1.08
CA SER A 275 9.81 13.09 0.39
C SER A 275 8.37 13.42 0.80
N HIS A 276 7.72 14.40 0.16
CA HIS A 276 6.31 14.74 0.42
C HIS A 276 5.35 13.57 0.16
N SER A 277 5.69 12.69 -0.78
CA SER A 277 4.89 11.50 -1.07
C SER A 277 4.89 10.51 0.11
N ILE A 278 5.93 10.51 0.96
CA ILE A 278 5.98 9.70 2.18
C ILE A 278 4.86 10.12 3.14
N GLY A 279 4.79 11.41 3.48
CA GLY A 279 3.74 11.94 4.36
C GLY A 279 2.33 11.79 3.78
N ALA A 280 2.18 11.92 2.46
CA ALA A 280 0.91 11.66 1.79
C ALA A 280 0.46 10.20 1.93
N CYS A 281 1.39 9.25 1.80
CA CYS A 281 1.10 7.83 2.04
C CYS A 281 0.80 7.52 3.52
N GLU A 282 1.56 8.09 4.45
CA GLU A 282 1.34 7.92 5.89
C GLU A 282 -0.03 8.47 6.30
N ARG A 283 -0.43 9.65 5.78
CA ARG A 283 -1.77 10.21 6.01
C ARG A 283 -2.88 9.27 5.56
N ILE A 284 -2.80 8.70 4.35
CA ILE A 284 -3.83 7.76 3.87
C ILE A 284 -3.86 6.48 4.72
N HIS A 285 -2.70 6.01 5.17
CA HIS A 285 -2.58 4.80 5.98
C HIS A 285 -3.12 4.99 7.40
N GLN A 286 -2.79 6.12 8.05
CA GLN A 286 -3.15 6.43 9.43
C GLN A 286 -4.58 6.93 9.58
N MET A 287 -5.08 7.68 8.60
CA MET A 287 -6.47 8.08 8.57
C MET A 287 -7.29 6.84 8.19
N VAL A 288 -7.70 6.04 9.16
CA VAL A 288 -8.78 5.07 8.98
C VAL A 288 -10.11 5.83 8.89
N VAL A 289 -11.10 5.26 8.18
CA VAL A 289 -12.48 5.78 8.24
C VAL A 289 -12.89 5.79 9.72
N PRO A 290 -13.45 6.89 10.26
CA PRO A 290 -13.81 6.99 11.67
C PRO A 290 -14.56 5.75 12.14
N LEU A 291 -14.15 5.21 13.29
CA LEU A 291 -14.64 3.92 13.77
C LEU A 291 -16.15 3.91 13.99
N ASN A 292 -16.73 5.07 14.33
CA ASN A 292 -18.18 5.25 14.44
C ASN A 292 -18.87 5.11 13.07
N TYR A 293 -18.28 5.67 12.01
CA TYR A 293 -18.81 5.52 10.65
C TYR A 293 -18.70 4.07 10.19
N ALA A 294 -17.62 3.37 10.57
CA ALA A 294 -17.49 1.95 10.32
C ALA A 294 -18.57 1.15 11.08
N ARG A 295 -18.77 1.37 12.38
CA ARG A 295 -19.73 0.61 13.22
C ARG A 295 -21.21 0.86 12.92
N HIS A 296 -21.57 2.06 12.47
CA HIS A 296 -22.97 2.38 12.18
C HIS A 296 -23.37 2.10 10.72
N ALA A 297 -22.39 1.83 9.85
CA ALA A 297 -22.60 1.46 8.45
C ALA A 297 -22.03 0.07 8.08
N LEU A 298 -21.59 -0.73 9.07
CA LEU A 298 -21.22 -2.15 8.96
C LEU A 298 -22.04 -2.97 9.95
#